data_AF-A0A521ZZY9-F1
#
_entry.id   AF-A0A521ZZY9-F1
#
_cell.length_a   1.000
_cell.length_b   1.000
_cell.length_c   1.000
_cell.angle_alpha   90.00
_cell.angle_beta   90.00
_cell.angle_gamma   90.00
#
_symmetry.space_group_name_H-M   'P 1'
#
loop_
_entity.id
_entity.type
_entity.pdbx_description
1 polymer ?
#
loop_
_entity_poly.entity_id
_entity_poly.type
_entity_poly.pdbx_seq_one_letter_code
_entity_poly.pdbx_strand_id
1 'polypeptide(L)' 'GSWFGMVILFGFSVALFYHLCNGIRHLVWDTGRSFELADTARSNILVLFATAVLTAGAWILALI' A
#
# COMPACT_ATOMS: atom_id res chain seq x y z
N GLY A 1 -0.15 18.98 15.87
CA GLY A 1 0.64 17.79 16.27
C GLY A 1 2.13 18.10 16.18
N SER A 2 2.98 17.31 16.86
CA SER A 2 4.44 17.43 16.72
C SER A 2 4.88 17.09 15.30
N TRP A 3 5.68 17.96 14.66
CA TRP A 3 6.16 17.75 13.29
C TRP A 3 6.91 16.42 13.13
N PHE A 4 7.71 16.04 14.14
CA PHE A 4 8.44 14.78 14.14
C PHE A 4 7.50 13.57 14.24
N GLY A 5 6.47 13.67 15.09
CA GLY A 5 5.43 12.64 15.18
C GLY A 5 4.67 12.46 13.87
N MET A 6 4.42 13.55 13.13
CA MET A 6 3.78 13.48 11.81
C MET A 6 4.66 12.76 10.78
N VAL A 7 5.98 12.99 10.77
CA VAL A 7 6.90 12.27 9.87
C VAL A 7 6.90 10.77 10.17
N ILE A 8 6.96 10.38 11.45
CA ILE A 8 6.87 8.97 11.85
C ILE A 8 5.54 8.37 11.42
N LEU A 9 4.43 9.07 11.69
CA LEU A 9 3.10 8.59 11.34
C LEU A 9 2.93 8.46 9.81
N PHE A 10 3.54 9.35 9.03
CA PHE A 10 3.53 9.27 7.57
C PHE A 10 4.24 8.00 7.12
N GLY A 11 5.48 7.78 7.56
CA GLY A 11 6.24 6.57 7.25
C GLY A 11 5.52 5.29 7.68
N PHE A 12 4.92 5.30 8.88
CA PHE A 12 4.10 4.20 9.36
C PHE A 12 2.89 3.93 8.45
N SER A 13 2.17 4.98 8.03
CA SER A 13 1.00 4.83 7.15
C SER A 13 1.36 4.26 5.78
N VAL A 14 2.50 4.69 5.21
CA VAL A 14 3.04 4.12 3.95
C VAL A 14 3.33 2.63 4.13
N ALA A 15 4.05 2.26 5.20
CA ALA A 15 4.39 0.86 5.48
C ALA A 15 3.13 0.00 5.70
N LEU A 16 2.15 0.52 6.44
CA LEU A 16 0.87 -0.14 6.69
C LEU A 16 0.11 -0.41 5.40
N PHE A 17 -0.08 0.60 4.55
CA PHE A 17 -0.83 0.43 3.30
C PHE A 17 -0.08 -0.45 2.29
N TYR A 18 1.25 -0.36 2.24
CA TYR A 18 2.07 -1.25 1.41
C TYR A 18 1.94 -2.71 1.85
N HIS A 19 2.00 -2.96 3.17
CA HIS A 19 1.82 -4.29 3.73
C HIS A 19 0.42 -4.83 3.48
N LEU A 20 -0.62 -4.00 3.66
CA LEU A 20 -2.01 -4.38 3.38
C LEU A 20 -2.21 -4.76 1.90
N CYS A 21 -1.74 -3.91 0.97
CA CYS A 21 -1.89 -4.16 -0.47
C CYS A 21 -1.12 -5.42 -0.90
N ASN A 22 0.09 -5.64 -0.37
CA ASN A 22 0.80 -6.90 -0.57
C ASN A 22 0.06 -8.08 0.04
N GLY A 23 -0.51 -7.93 1.24
CA GLY A 23 -1.32 -8.96 1.88
C GLY A 23 -2.49 -9.41 1.00
N ILE A 24 -3.20 -8.46 0.39
CA ILE A 24 -4.26 -8.77 -0.59
C ILE A 24 -3.69 -9.56 -1.78
N ARG A 25 -2.55 -9.14 -2.33
CA ARG A 25 -1.86 -9.87 -3.41
C ARG A 25 -1.49 -11.30 -2.99
N HIS A 26 -1.01 -11.50 -1.77
CA HIS A 26 -0.74 -12.83 -1.22
C HIS A 26 -2.02 -13.67 -1.12
N LEU A 27 -3.13 -13.09 -0.65
CA LEU A 27 -4.42 -13.80 -0.63
C LEU A 27 -4.88 -14.21 -2.04
N VAL A 28 -4.61 -13.41 -3.07
CA VAL A 28 -4.87 -13.81 -4.47
C VAL A 28 -4.01 -15.01 -4.85
N TRP A 29 -2.74 -15.02 -4.47
CA TRP A 29 -1.85 -16.17 -4.69
C TRP A 29 -2.31 -17.42 -3.97
N ASP A 30 -2.85 -17.30 -2.74
CA ASP A 30 -3.40 -18.42 -1.98
C ASP A 30 -4.59 -19.09 -2.69
N THR A 31 -5.27 -18.37 -3.61
CA THR A 31 -6.31 -18.96 -4.46
C THR A 31 -5.79 -19.72 -5.69
N GLY A 32 -4.47 -19.81 -5.86
CA GLY A 32 -3.83 -20.50 -6.99
C GLY A 32 -3.73 -19.65 -8.27
N ARG A 33 -3.76 -18.32 -8.17
CA ARG A 33 -3.78 -17.38 -9.32
C ARG A 33 -2.55 -16.49 -9.40
N SER A 34 -2.33 -15.86 -10.56
CA SER A 34 -1.36 -14.76 -10.76
C SER A 34 0.11 -15.15 -10.51
N PHE A 35 0.50 -16.37 -10.86
CA PHE A 35 1.87 -16.88 -10.71
C PHE A 35 2.78 -16.63 -11.91
N GLU A 36 2.25 -16.15 -13.03
CA GLU A 36 3.10 -15.78 -14.16
C GLU A 36 3.93 -14.53 -13.85
N LEU A 37 5.11 -14.43 -14.45
CA LEU A 37 6.03 -13.32 -14.22
C LEU A 37 5.39 -11.97 -14.62
N ALA A 38 4.67 -11.95 -15.73
CA ALA A 38 3.95 -10.77 -16.21
C ALA A 38 2.86 -10.33 -15.22
N ASP A 39 2.10 -11.28 -14.67
CA ASP A 39 1.07 -11.01 -13.66
C ASP A 39 1.67 -10.50 -12.35
N THR A 40 2.77 -11.09 -11.92
CA THR A 40 3.50 -10.66 -10.71
C THR A 40 4.05 -9.23 -10.88
N ALA A 41 4.59 -8.89 -12.06
CA ALA A 41 5.06 -7.53 -12.35
C ALA A 41 3.91 -6.51 -12.37
N ARG A 42 2.79 -6.85 -13.04
CA ARG A 42 1.59 -6.00 -13.09
C ARG A 42 0.99 -5.77 -11.70
N SER A 43 0.82 -6.83 -10.93
CA SER A 43 0.28 -6.73 -9.56
C SER A 43 1.22 -5.96 -8.61
N ASN A 44 2.54 -6.03 -8.80
CA ASN A 44 3.48 -5.21 -8.04
C ASN A 44 3.31 -3.70 -8.32
N ILE A 45 3.16 -3.32 -9.59
CA ILE A 45 2.87 -1.91 -9.96
C ILE A 45 1.53 -1.47 -9.34
N LEU A 46 0.51 -2.33 -9.39
CA LEU A 46 -0.80 -2.06 -8.78
C LEU A 46 -0.69 -1.84 -7.27
N VAL A 47 0.07 -2.67 -6.57
CA VAL A 47 0.32 -2.54 -5.12
C VAL A 47 0.97 -1.20 -4.78
N LEU A 48 2.02 -0.79 -5.54
CA LEU A 48 2.68 0.49 -5.32
C LEU A 48 1.73 1.67 -5.57
N PHE A 49 0.97 1.62 -6.65
CA PHE A 49 -0.01 2.66 -6.98
C PHE A 49 -1.11 2.76 -5.91
N ALA A 50 -1.70 1.63 -5.49
CA ALA A 50 -2.71 1.59 -4.44
C ALA A 50 -2.17 2.10 -3.10
N THR A 51 -0.93 1.74 -2.74
CA THR A 51 -0.26 2.27 -1.54
C THR A 51 -0.18 3.79 -1.58
N ALA A 52 0.25 4.36 -2.69
CA ALA A 52 0.38 5.81 -2.85
C ALA A 52 -0.99 6.51 -2.76
N VAL A 53 -2.01 5.98 -3.44
CA VAL A 53 -3.38 6.52 -3.42
C VAL A 53 -3.99 6.46 -2.02
N LEU A 54 -3.88 5.32 -1.32
CA LEU A 54 -4.41 5.16 0.04
C LEU A 54 -3.71 6.07 1.04
N THR A 55 -2.38 6.16 0.95
CA THR A 55 -1.60 7.06 1.82
C THR A 55 -2.00 8.52 1.56
N ALA A 56 -1.99 8.96 0.31
CA ALA A 56 -2.34 10.34 -0.04
C ALA A 56 -3.78 10.67 0.35
N GLY A 57 -4.73 9.77 0.06
CA GLY A 57 -6.15 9.94 0.42
C GLY A 57 -6.36 10.04 1.93
N ALA A 58 -5.73 9.16 2.72
CA ALA A 58 -5.81 9.21 4.18
C ALA A 58 -5.26 10.54 4.75
N TRP A 59 -4.15 11.03 4.19
CA TRP A 59 -3.53 12.28 4.64
C TRP A 59 -4.31 13.52 4.18
N ILE A 60 -4.87 13.53 2.97
CA ILE A 60 -5.77 14.59 2.51
C ILE A 60 -6.98 14.68 3.45
N LEU A 61 -7.61 13.54 3.77
CA LEU A 61 -8.75 13.51 4.69
C LEU A 61 -8.37 13.93 6.12
N ALA A 62 -7.16 13.61 6.58
CA ALA A 62 -6.71 13.98 7.92
C ALA A 62 -6.33 15.47 8.05
N LEU A 63 -6.06 16.15 6.94
CA LEU A 63 -5.64 17.56 6.90
C LEU A 63 -6.76 18.53 6.56
N ILE A 64 -7.93 18.03 6.14
CA ILE A 64 -9.18 18.79 5.95
C ILE A 64 -9.91 18.87 7.30
#